data_AF-A0A944R8R0-F1
#
_entry.id   AF-A0A944R8R0-F1
#
_cell.length_a   1.000
_cell.length_b   1.000
_cell.length_c   1.000
_cell.angle_alpha   90.00
_cell.angle_beta   90.00
_cell.angle_gamma   90.00
#
_symmetry.space_group_name_H-M   'P 1'
#
loop_
_entity.id
_entity.type
_entity.pdbx_description
1 polymer ?
#
loop_
_entity_poly.entity_id
_entity_poly.type
_entity_poly.pdbx_seq_one_letter_code
_entity_poly.pdbx_strand_id
1 'polypeptide(L)'
;MENHPEKKELQKRIFKIFAAVTLLFAVFLLVVLPYRLYTRDVQDIRQNAREISELLKSGLLSTMINTGEAELVRSLINDFKKKYEFEFRMIRSQHVEKQHGVLEDEQATDELLKQVLKTGKSRDDWIDRTTFRFVSPFIADERCQECHESKDGGMIAPGQVLGASEIIFDLSAQENDSVRLIAEILILLVVSLFSMSWVLYMVIKKGLIEGKTIVDDEEIS
;
A
#
# COMPACT_ATOMS: atom_id res chain seq x y z
N MET A 1 -50.92 -38.89 19.14
CA MET A 1 -50.07 -37.77 19.61
C MET A 1 -50.26 -36.60 18.66
N GLU A 2 -50.67 -35.45 19.19
CA GLU A 2 -51.12 -34.28 18.41
C GLU A 2 -49.93 -33.59 17.74
N ASN A 3 -49.81 -33.77 16.43
CA ASN A 3 -48.71 -33.25 15.62
C ASN A 3 -48.95 -31.75 15.38
N HIS A 4 -48.54 -30.89 16.33
CA HIS A 4 -48.81 -29.45 16.28
C HIS A 4 -48.20 -28.77 15.04
N PRO A 5 -49.00 -28.35 14.04
CA PRO A 5 -48.52 -27.70 12.82
C PRO A 5 -47.84 -26.34 13.10
N GLU A 6 -48.13 -25.73 14.25
CA GLU A 6 -47.52 -24.48 14.73
C GLU A 6 -45.99 -24.56 14.88
N LYS A 7 -45.43 -25.70 15.33
CA LYS A 7 -43.98 -25.83 15.52
C LYS A 7 -43.20 -25.81 14.21
N LYS A 8 -43.74 -26.42 13.14
CA LYS A 8 -43.11 -26.44 11.80
C LYS A 8 -43.08 -25.05 11.16
N GLU A 9 -44.14 -24.27 11.33
CA GLU A 9 -44.20 -22.89 10.82
C GLU A 9 -43.28 -21.93 11.58
N LEU A 10 -43.18 -22.08 12.91
CA LEU A 10 -42.24 -21.30 13.72
C LEU A 10 -40.77 -21.58 13.32
N GLN A 11 -40.41 -22.84 13.12
CA GLN A 11 -39.06 -23.25 12.68
C GLN A 11 -38.71 -22.66 11.30
N LYS A 12 -39.62 -22.71 10.32
CA LYS A 12 -39.40 -22.10 9.00
C LYS A 12 -39.20 -20.59 9.09
N ARG A 13 -39.94 -19.91 9.98
CA ARG A 13 -39.86 -18.45 10.15
C ARG A 13 -38.54 -18.03 10.78
N ILE A 14 -38.11 -18.72 11.84
CA ILE A 14 -36.79 -18.53 12.47
C ILE A 14 -35.68 -18.78 11.46
N PHE A 15 -35.79 -19.85 10.66
CA PHE A 15 -34.81 -20.17 9.63
C PHE A 15 -34.70 -19.09 8.55
N LYS A 16 -35.83 -18.59 8.03
CA LYS A 16 -35.84 -17.50 7.04
C LYS A 16 -35.18 -16.23 7.58
N ILE A 17 -35.46 -15.88 8.85
CA ILE A 17 -34.85 -14.72 9.49
C ILE A 17 -33.34 -14.93 9.65
N PHE A 18 -32.92 -16.09 10.14
CA PHE A 18 -31.50 -16.43 10.30
C PHE A 18 -30.76 -16.40 8.96
N ALA A 19 -31.34 -16.98 7.90
CA ALA A 19 -30.78 -16.94 6.55
C ALA A 19 -30.68 -15.51 6.01
N ALA A 20 -31.71 -14.68 6.21
CA ALA A 20 -31.70 -13.29 5.78
C ALA A 20 -30.64 -12.45 6.51
N VAL A 21 -30.50 -12.62 7.83
CA VAL A 21 -29.47 -11.94 8.63
C VAL A 21 -28.07 -12.40 8.21
N THR A 22 -27.87 -13.69 8.00
CA THR A 22 -26.58 -14.25 7.54
C THR A 22 -26.21 -13.73 6.15
N LEU A 23 -27.16 -13.67 5.22
CA LEU A 23 -26.96 -13.11 3.89
C LEU A 23 -26.58 -11.63 3.97
N LEU A 24 -27.31 -10.85 4.78
CA LEU A 24 -27.04 -9.42 4.94
C LEU A 24 -25.65 -9.18 5.55
N PHE A 25 -25.28 -9.96 6.56
CA PHE A 25 -23.95 -9.92 7.16
C PHE A 25 -22.85 -10.33 6.16
N ALA A 26 -23.08 -11.36 5.35
CA ALA A 26 -22.14 -11.79 4.30
C ALA A 26 -21.94 -10.70 3.24
N VAL A 27 -23.03 -10.08 2.75
CA VAL A 27 -22.96 -8.96 1.80
C VAL A 27 -22.21 -7.77 2.40
N PHE A 28 -22.49 -7.46 3.68
CA PHE A 28 -21.76 -6.41 4.39
C PHE A 28 -20.25 -6.70 4.45
N LEU A 29 -19.86 -7.92 4.83
CA LEU A 29 -18.45 -8.32 4.86
C LEU A 29 -17.80 -8.29 3.47
N LEU A 30 -18.51 -8.74 2.43
CA LEU A 30 -18.04 -8.73 1.04
C LEU A 30 -17.76 -7.33 0.52
N VAL A 31 -18.45 -6.30 1.00
CA VAL A 31 -18.21 -4.91 0.57
C VAL A 31 -17.18 -4.22 1.46
N VAL A 32 -17.29 -4.38 2.77
CA VAL A 32 -16.46 -3.63 3.73
C VAL A 32 -15.04 -4.16 3.79
N LEU A 33 -14.83 -5.48 3.77
CA LEU A 33 -13.49 -6.06 3.92
C LEU A 33 -12.56 -5.69 2.75
N PRO A 34 -12.93 -5.87 1.47
CA PRO A 34 -12.07 -5.48 0.36
C PRO A 34 -11.71 -4.00 0.38
N TYR A 35 -12.68 -3.14 0.68
CA TYR A 35 -12.46 -1.70 0.75
C TYR A 35 -11.46 -1.33 1.85
N ARG A 36 -11.63 -1.90 3.05
CA ARG A 36 -10.72 -1.68 4.19
C ARG A 36 -9.32 -2.24 3.93
N LEU A 37 -9.22 -3.41 3.30
CA LEU A 37 -7.94 -4.03 2.96
C LEU A 37 -7.20 -3.21 1.90
N TYR A 38 -7.86 -2.86 0.80
CA TYR A 38 -7.27 -2.06 -0.27
C TYR A 38 -6.77 -0.70 0.25
N THR A 39 -7.60 0.01 1.01
CA THR A 39 -7.21 1.32 1.55
C THR A 39 -6.04 1.24 2.52
N ARG A 40 -5.99 0.19 3.36
CA ARG A 40 -4.86 -0.02 4.28
C ARG A 40 -3.59 -0.38 3.52
N ASP A 41 -3.66 -1.33 2.58
CA ASP A 41 -2.49 -1.78 1.84
C ASP A 41 -1.86 -0.62 1.04
N VAL A 42 -2.67 0.23 0.40
CA VAL A 42 -2.18 1.45 -0.29
C VAL A 42 -1.48 2.42 0.68
N GLN A 43 -2.01 2.58 1.90
CA GLN A 43 -1.37 3.42 2.92
C GLN A 43 -0.04 2.83 3.41
N ASP A 44 0.01 1.52 3.62
CA ASP A 44 1.22 0.82 4.06
C ASP A 44 2.31 0.91 2.99
N ILE A 45 1.95 0.73 1.71
CA ILE A 45 2.87 0.90 0.57
C ILE A 45 3.44 2.33 0.54
N ARG A 46 2.59 3.35 0.73
CA ARG A 46 3.04 4.75 0.78
C ARG A 46 4.03 5.00 1.92
N GLN A 47 3.74 4.47 3.11
CA GLN A 47 4.63 4.64 4.25
C GLN A 47 5.98 3.93 4.02
N ASN A 48 5.95 2.71 3.49
CA ASN A 48 7.16 1.96 3.15
C ASN A 48 8.01 2.69 2.10
N ALA A 49 7.39 3.23 1.05
CA ALA A 49 8.10 4.01 0.02
C ALA A 49 8.78 5.25 0.61
N ARG A 50 8.11 5.93 1.56
CA ARG A 50 8.69 7.05 2.29
C ARG A 50 9.87 6.64 3.17
N GLU A 51 9.74 5.56 3.93
CA GLU A 51 10.81 5.05 4.78
C GLU A 51 12.04 4.64 3.96
N ILE A 52 11.85 3.94 2.85
CA ILE A 52 12.92 3.59 1.90
C ILE A 52 13.60 4.86 1.36
N SER A 53 12.81 5.88 1.03
CA SER A 53 13.33 7.15 0.53
C SER A 53 14.19 7.89 1.56
N GLU A 54 13.76 7.90 2.83
CA GLU A 54 14.50 8.51 3.93
C GLU A 54 15.78 7.73 4.27
N LEU A 55 15.73 6.41 4.19
CA LEU A 55 16.92 5.54 4.31
C LEU A 55 17.92 5.80 3.17
N LEU A 56 17.44 5.88 1.93
CA LEU A 56 18.30 6.17 0.77
C LEU A 56 18.97 7.53 0.92
N LYS A 57 18.19 8.57 1.26
CA LYS A 57 18.73 9.91 1.53
C LYS A 57 19.84 9.88 2.58
N SER A 58 19.59 9.20 3.70
CA SER A 58 20.56 9.10 4.79
C SER A 58 21.82 8.37 4.36
N GLY A 59 21.67 7.28 3.59
CA GLY A 59 22.78 6.53 3.00
C GLY A 59 23.61 7.40 2.05
N LEU A 60 22.95 8.10 1.13
CA LEU A 60 23.62 9.00 0.17
C LEU A 60 24.35 10.13 0.88
N LEU A 61 23.72 10.79 1.85
CA LEU A 61 24.35 11.86 2.62
C LEU A 61 25.58 11.35 3.38
N SER A 62 25.48 10.17 4.00
CA SER A 62 26.60 9.53 4.69
C SER A 62 27.76 9.24 3.74
N THR A 63 27.48 8.68 2.55
CA THR A 63 28.51 8.44 1.54
C THR A 63 29.15 9.74 1.06
N MET A 64 28.34 10.77 0.76
CA MET A 64 28.83 12.08 0.34
C MET A 64 29.78 12.70 1.38
N ILE A 65 29.40 12.68 2.66
CA ILE A 65 30.22 13.23 3.74
C ILE A 65 31.51 12.43 3.95
N ASN A 66 31.44 11.10 3.90
CA ASN A 66 32.58 10.25 4.24
C ASN A 66 33.60 10.12 3.11
N THR A 67 33.16 10.16 1.85
CA THR A 67 34.06 9.90 0.70
C THR A 67 34.24 11.12 -0.19
N GLY A 68 33.20 11.94 -0.37
CA GLY A 68 33.19 13.02 -1.38
C GLY A 68 33.27 12.52 -2.83
N GLU A 69 33.28 11.20 -3.07
CA GLU A 69 33.49 10.62 -4.38
C GLU A 69 32.16 10.39 -5.12
N ALA A 70 31.99 11.10 -6.23
CA ALA A 70 30.78 11.01 -7.05
C ALA A 70 30.53 9.60 -7.62
N GLU A 71 31.57 8.81 -7.87
CA GLU A 71 31.45 7.45 -8.40
C GLU A 71 30.81 6.49 -7.38
N LEU A 72 31.21 6.58 -6.10
CA LEU A 72 30.62 5.77 -5.03
C LEU A 72 29.16 6.13 -4.77
N VAL A 73 28.82 7.42 -4.84
CA VAL A 73 27.42 7.88 -4.75
C VAL A 73 26.59 7.30 -5.90
N ARG A 74 27.10 7.33 -7.14
CA ARG A 74 26.42 6.74 -8.30
C ARG A 74 26.28 5.22 -8.19
N SER A 75 27.30 4.53 -7.68
CA SER A 75 27.23 3.09 -7.45
C SER A 75 26.15 2.74 -6.42
N LEU A 76 26.10 3.48 -5.30
CA LEU A 76 25.08 3.28 -4.29
C LEU A 76 23.67 3.47 -4.86
N ILE A 77 23.45 4.55 -5.62
CA ILE A 77 22.17 4.81 -6.30
C ILE A 77 21.80 3.62 -7.19
N ASN A 78 22.73 3.13 -8.01
CA ASN A 78 22.48 2.03 -8.93
C ASN A 78 22.13 0.72 -8.22
N ASP A 79 22.78 0.43 -7.09
CA ASP A 79 22.49 -0.75 -6.29
C ASP A 79 21.08 -0.70 -5.69
N PHE A 80 20.67 0.48 -5.19
CA PHE A 80 19.30 0.66 -4.70
C PHE A 80 18.26 0.61 -5.82
N LYS A 81 18.52 1.24 -6.97
CA LYS A 81 17.62 1.18 -8.15
C LYS A 81 17.37 -0.26 -8.58
N LYS A 82 18.41 -1.12 -8.60
CA LYS A 82 18.28 -2.54 -8.94
C LYS A 82 17.49 -3.33 -7.90
N LYS A 83 17.66 -3.01 -6.61
CA LYS A 83 17.04 -3.78 -5.52
C LYS A 83 15.56 -3.47 -5.32
N TYR A 84 15.16 -2.23 -5.52
CA TYR A 84 13.82 -1.72 -5.19
C TYR A 84 13.04 -1.24 -6.41
N GLU A 85 13.58 -1.40 -7.62
CA GLU A 85 12.90 -1.12 -8.91
C GLU A 85 12.30 0.29 -8.99
N PHE A 86 13.06 1.31 -8.56
CA PHE A 86 12.63 2.72 -8.62
C PHE A 86 13.48 3.54 -9.58
N GLU A 87 12.92 4.67 -10.01
CA GLU A 87 13.66 5.72 -10.69
C GLU A 87 14.21 6.73 -9.67
N PHE A 88 15.45 7.15 -9.89
CA PHE A 88 16.14 8.10 -9.02
C PHE A 88 16.68 9.24 -9.84
N ARG A 89 16.45 10.47 -9.37
CA ARG A 89 17.04 11.67 -9.93
C ARG A 89 17.61 12.53 -8.81
N MET A 90 18.82 13.04 -9.04
CA MET A 90 19.43 14.02 -8.16
C MET A 90 19.30 15.39 -8.80
N ILE A 91 18.63 16.30 -8.12
CA ILE A 91 18.40 17.66 -8.59
C ILE A 91 19.35 18.58 -7.84
N ARG A 92 20.20 19.29 -8.59
CA ARG A 92 21.16 20.23 -7.99
C ARG A 92 20.45 21.54 -7.66
N SER A 93 20.86 22.16 -6.55
CA SER A 93 20.49 23.55 -6.30
C SER A 93 21.41 24.49 -7.07
N GLN A 94 21.01 25.75 -7.19
CA GLN A 94 21.83 26.83 -7.73
C GLN A 94 23.20 26.99 -7.05
N HIS A 95 23.38 26.51 -5.80
CA HIS A 95 24.68 26.54 -5.13
C HIS A 95 25.63 25.55 -5.79
N VAL A 96 25.18 24.30 -5.95
CA VAL A 96 25.97 23.21 -6.51
C VAL A 96 26.16 23.38 -8.02
N GLU A 97 25.15 23.89 -8.73
CA GLU A 97 25.24 24.21 -10.16
C GLU A 97 26.35 25.23 -10.47
N LYS A 98 26.52 26.25 -9.61
CA LYS A 98 27.60 27.24 -9.77
C LYS A 98 28.98 26.62 -9.60
N GLN A 99 29.13 25.64 -8.71
CA GLN A 99 30.42 25.02 -8.41
C GLN A 99 30.81 23.94 -9.42
N HIS A 100 29.84 23.12 -9.84
CA HIS A 100 30.09 21.90 -10.61
C HIS A 100 29.45 21.90 -12.00
N GLY A 101 28.84 23.02 -12.40
CA GLY A 101 28.11 23.16 -13.65
C GLY A 101 26.70 22.55 -13.60
N VAL A 102 25.95 22.84 -14.67
CA VAL A 102 24.57 22.37 -14.88
C VAL A 102 24.60 21.12 -15.77
N LEU A 103 23.86 20.09 -15.38
CA LEU A 103 23.51 18.96 -16.23
C LEU A 103 22.01 19.04 -16.54
N GLU A 104 21.61 18.84 -17.80
CA GLU A 104 20.20 19.01 -18.22
C GLU A 104 19.22 18.14 -17.41
N ASP A 105 19.63 16.91 -17.07
CA ASP A 105 18.78 15.94 -16.37
C ASP A 105 18.62 16.22 -14.86
N GLU A 106 19.42 17.16 -14.32
CA GLU A 106 19.51 17.48 -12.89
C GLU A 106 18.84 18.82 -12.52
N GLN A 107 18.05 19.38 -13.44
CA GLN A 107 17.31 20.63 -13.22
C GLN A 107 15.93 20.38 -12.61
N ALA A 108 15.45 21.36 -11.84
CA ALA A 108 14.10 21.36 -11.27
C ALA A 108 13.04 21.63 -12.36
N THR A 109 12.53 20.56 -12.97
CA THR A 109 11.61 20.63 -14.11
C THR A 109 10.18 21.01 -13.74
N ASP A 110 9.76 20.78 -12.48
CA ASP A 110 8.39 21.03 -12.05
C ASP A 110 8.28 21.87 -10.76
N GLU A 111 7.05 22.22 -10.39
CA GLU A 111 6.79 23.05 -9.23
C GLU A 111 7.00 22.33 -7.89
N LEU A 112 6.88 21.00 -7.83
CA LEU A 112 7.11 20.28 -6.58
C LEU A 112 8.60 20.33 -6.22
N LEU A 113 9.48 20.07 -7.19
CA LEU A 113 10.93 20.20 -7.04
C LEU A 113 11.31 21.62 -6.63
N LYS A 114 10.78 22.64 -7.32
CA LYS A 114 11.05 24.04 -6.97
C LYS A 114 10.58 24.38 -5.56
N GLN A 115 9.43 23.88 -5.14
CA GLN A 115 8.93 24.09 -3.77
C GLN A 115 9.81 23.40 -2.74
N VAL A 116 10.26 22.17 -2.98
CA VAL A 116 11.16 21.47 -2.06
C VAL A 116 12.49 22.20 -1.95
N LEU A 117 13.08 22.61 -3.08
CA LEU A 117 14.33 23.38 -3.10
C LEU A 117 14.19 24.74 -2.40
N LYS A 118 13.03 25.39 -2.50
CA LYS A 118 12.76 26.69 -1.85
C LYS A 118 12.47 26.56 -0.35
N THR A 119 11.71 25.54 0.05
CA THR A 119 11.22 25.40 1.43
C THR A 119 12.15 24.58 2.32
N GLY A 120 13.01 23.75 1.73
CA GLY A 120 13.82 22.78 2.47
C GLY A 120 12.98 21.71 3.16
N LYS A 121 11.72 21.50 2.75
CA LYS A 121 10.83 20.47 3.31
C LYS A 121 10.56 19.40 2.28
N SER A 122 10.65 18.13 2.69
CA SER A 122 10.28 16.99 1.85
C SER A 122 8.79 17.05 1.48
N ARG A 123 8.47 16.57 0.28
CA ARG A 123 7.12 16.48 -0.25
C ARG A 123 6.95 15.16 -0.97
N ASP A 124 5.71 14.68 -0.98
CA ASP A 124 5.31 13.50 -1.70
C ASP A 124 4.04 13.79 -2.51
N ASP A 125 3.95 13.15 -3.67
CA ASP A 125 2.84 13.26 -4.60
C ASP A 125 2.59 11.93 -5.32
N TRP A 126 1.42 11.86 -5.95
CA TRP A 126 1.04 10.78 -6.83
C TRP A 126 1.05 11.32 -8.25
N ILE A 127 1.88 10.74 -9.11
CA ILE A 127 1.87 11.07 -10.54
C ILE A 127 0.61 10.46 -11.16
N ASP A 128 0.30 9.22 -10.78
CA ASP A 128 -0.94 8.52 -11.13
C ASP A 128 -1.38 7.60 -9.97
N ARG A 129 -2.29 6.64 -10.22
CA ARG A 129 -2.82 5.74 -9.17
C ARG A 129 -1.75 4.82 -8.57
N THR A 130 -0.72 4.50 -9.35
CA THR A 130 0.30 3.48 -9.05
C THR A 130 1.69 4.07 -8.92
N THR A 131 1.91 5.27 -9.40
CA THR A 131 3.23 5.91 -9.40
C THR A 131 3.32 6.91 -8.27
N PHE A 132 4.02 6.50 -7.22
CA PHE A 132 4.30 7.32 -6.06
C PHE A 132 5.64 8.02 -6.21
N ARG A 133 5.65 9.31 -5.91
CA ARG A 133 6.84 10.14 -6.01
C ARG A 133 7.15 10.79 -4.67
N PHE A 134 8.42 10.74 -4.31
CA PHE A 134 8.94 11.35 -3.10
C PHE A 134 10.14 12.23 -3.41
N VAL A 135 10.09 13.46 -2.93
CA VAL A 135 11.17 14.43 -3.10
C VAL A 135 11.66 14.90 -1.74
N SER A 136 12.97 14.77 -1.52
CA SER A 136 13.61 15.12 -0.26
C SER A 136 14.79 16.06 -0.48
N PRO A 137 14.87 17.19 0.24
CA PRO A 137 15.97 18.12 0.10
C PRO A 137 17.22 17.65 0.85
N PHE A 138 18.38 17.95 0.29
CA PHE A 138 19.65 17.89 0.98
C PHE A 138 19.91 19.26 1.62
N ILE A 139 19.84 19.29 2.95
CA ILE A 139 20.05 20.51 3.75
C ILE A 139 21.48 20.48 4.26
N ALA A 140 22.22 21.55 4.04
CA ALA A 140 23.57 21.71 4.51
C ALA A 140 23.62 21.71 6.05
N ASP A 141 24.53 20.94 6.61
CA ASP A 141 24.97 21.05 8.00
C ASP A 141 26.42 21.54 8.05
N GLU A 142 27.00 21.59 9.24
CA GLU A 142 28.39 22.05 9.43
C GLU A 142 29.41 21.23 8.63
N ARG A 143 29.17 19.93 8.46
CA ARG A 143 30.09 19.02 7.74
C ARG A 143 30.05 19.29 6.23
N CYS A 144 28.94 19.80 5.72
CA CYS A 144 28.82 20.16 4.31
C CYS A 144 29.76 21.33 3.91
N GLN A 145 30.25 22.11 4.88
CA GLN A 145 31.19 23.22 4.64
C GLN A 145 32.58 22.76 4.22
N GLU A 146 32.91 21.49 4.48
CA GLU A 146 34.20 20.91 4.10
C GLU A 146 34.33 20.71 2.58
N CYS A 147 33.20 20.66 1.86
CA CYS A 147 33.18 20.36 0.43
C CYS A 147 32.36 21.37 -0.41
N HIS A 148 31.38 22.05 0.19
CA HIS A 148 30.47 22.94 -0.54
C HIS A 148 30.58 24.40 -0.11
N GLU A 149 30.47 25.29 -1.10
CA GLU A 149 30.55 26.74 -0.93
C GLU A 149 29.19 27.39 -1.19
N SER A 150 29.02 28.58 -0.64
CA SER A 150 27.90 29.46 -0.92
C SER A 150 28.00 30.05 -2.33
N LYS A 151 26.91 30.67 -2.82
CA LYS A 151 26.82 31.30 -4.14
C LYS A 151 27.85 32.40 -4.40
N ASP A 152 28.39 32.96 -3.32
CA ASP A 152 29.34 34.07 -3.34
C ASP A 152 30.80 33.59 -3.13
N GLY A 153 31.04 32.28 -3.13
CA GLY A 153 32.37 31.67 -2.95
C GLY A 153 32.85 31.61 -1.49
N GLY A 154 32.00 31.97 -0.52
CA GLY A 154 32.24 31.78 0.90
C GLY A 154 31.78 30.40 1.42
N MET A 155 31.95 30.12 2.71
CA MET A 155 31.44 28.88 3.31
C MET A 155 29.91 28.80 3.22
N ILE A 156 29.38 27.60 2.95
CA ILE A 156 27.93 27.39 2.93
C ILE A 156 27.33 27.48 4.33
N ALA A 157 26.22 28.19 4.49
CA ALA A 157 25.59 28.31 5.81
C ALA A 157 24.76 27.04 6.14
N PRO A 158 24.77 26.57 7.40
CA PRO A 158 23.88 25.49 7.82
C PRO A 158 22.42 25.88 7.58
N GLY A 159 21.61 24.92 7.12
CA GLY A 159 20.20 25.14 6.76
C GLY A 159 19.97 25.54 5.31
N GLN A 160 21.02 25.80 4.51
CA GLN A 160 20.86 26.04 3.06
C GLN A 160 20.57 24.73 2.30
N VAL A 161 19.73 24.80 1.27
CA VAL A 161 19.40 23.63 0.45
C VAL A 161 20.44 23.48 -0.67
N LEU A 162 21.16 22.36 -0.64
CA LEU A 162 22.19 21.98 -1.60
C LEU A 162 21.62 21.31 -2.85
N GLY A 163 20.47 20.66 -2.72
CA GLY A 163 19.80 19.98 -3.81
C GLY A 163 18.60 19.20 -3.29
N ALA A 164 18.05 18.32 -4.12
CA ALA A 164 17.01 17.39 -3.74
C ALA A 164 17.22 16.03 -4.42
N SER A 165 16.81 14.96 -3.74
CA SER A 165 16.62 13.64 -4.35
C SER A 165 15.16 13.49 -4.71
N GLU A 166 14.89 13.09 -5.94
CA GLU A 166 13.61 12.62 -6.42
C GLU A 166 13.65 11.11 -6.59
N ILE A 167 12.66 10.43 -6.03
CA ILE A 167 12.51 8.99 -6.09
C ILE A 167 11.09 8.71 -6.57
N ILE A 168 10.97 7.93 -7.64
CA ILE A 168 9.69 7.54 -8.23
C ILE A 168 9.57 6.03 -8.15
N PHE A 169 8.55 5.56 -7.44
CA PHE A 169 8.22 4.16 -7.30
C PHE A 169 7.04 3.82 -8.20
N ASP A 170 7.21 2.77 -9.01
CA ASP A 170 6.10 2.11 -9.68
C ASP A 170 5.54 1.02 -8.76
N LEU A 171 4.34 1.26 -8.25
CA LEU A 171 3.65 0.37 -7.32
C LEU A 171 2.59 -0.49 -8.04
N SER A 172 2.58 -0.51 -9.38
CA SER A 172 1.59 -1.24 -10.18
C SER A 172 1.61 -2.75 -9.91
N ALA A 173 2.80 -3.34 -9.74
CA ALA A 173 2.96 -4.74 -9.38
C ALA A 173 2.35 -5.04 -8.00
N GLN A 174 2.60 -4.17 -7.02
CA GLN A 174 2.09 -4.32 -5.65
C GLN A 174 0.58 -4.10 -5.58
N GLU A 175 0.04 -3.14 -6.34
CA GLU A 175 -1.41 -2.95 -6.45
C GLU A 175 -2.07 -4.21 -7.04
N ASN A 176 -1.51 -4.78 -8.10
CA ASN A 176 -2.04 -6.00 -8.71
C ASN A 176 -2.00 -7.18 -7.74
N ASP A 177 -0.93 -7.32 -6.95
CA ASP A 177 -0.83 -8.35 -5.92
C ASP A 177 -1.89 -8.16 -4.81
N SER A 178 -2.11 -6.93 -4.34
CA SER A 178 -3.19 -6.62 -3.38
C SER A 178 -4.57 -6.95 -3.95
N VAL A 179 -4.85 -6.57 -5.21
CA VAL A 179 -6.13 -6.87 -5.87
C VAL A 179 -6.31 -8.39 -6.02
N ARG A 180 -5.24 -9.12 -6.38
CA ARG A 180 -5.27 -10.57 -6.47
C ARG A 180 -5.55 -11.23 -5.12
N LEU A 181 -4.88 -10.81 -4.06
CA LEU A 181 -5.12 -11.33 -2.70
C LEU A 181 -6.56 -11.07 -2.24
N ILE A 182 -7.09 -9.87 -2.52
CA ILE A 182 -8.49 -9.54 -2.24
C ILE A 182 -9.43 -10.48 -3.01
N ALA A 183 -9.18 -10.73 -4.30
CA ALA A 183 -9.98 -11.64 -5.10
C ALA A 183 -9.93 -13.09 -4.57
N GLU A 184 -8.75 -13.57 -4.17
CA GLU A 184 -8.58 -14.91 -3.57
C GLU A 184 -9.37 -15.04 -2.25
N ILE A 185 -9.32 -14.03 -1.39
CA ILE A 185 -10.12 -13.99 -0.14
C ILE A 185 -11.62 -13.99 -0.44
N LEU A 186 -12.07 -13.22 -1.44
CA LEU A 186 -13.47 -13.18 -1.84
C LEU A 186 -13.96 -14.53 -2.36
N ILE A 187 -13.17 -15.21 -3.20
CA ILE A 187 -13.49 -16.55 -3.72
C ILE A 187 -13.60 -17.55 -2.56
N LEU A 188 -12.64 -17.56 -1.64
CA LEU A 188 -12.67 -18.43 -0.46
C LEU A 188 -13.92 -18.19 0.40
N LEU A 189 -14.33 -16.94 0.58
CA LEU A 189 -15.52 -16.57 1.33
C LEU A 189 -16.79 -17.09 0.65
N VAL A 190 -16.92 -16.93 -0.68
CA VAL A 190 -18.07 -17.45 -1.45
C VAL A 190 -18.12 -18.98 -1.39
N VAL A 191 -16.99 -19.66 -1.56
CA VAL A 191 -16.91 -21.13 -1.45
C VAL A 191 -17.28 -21.61 -0.05
N SER A 192 -16.86 -20.90 1.00
CA SER A 192 -17.23 -21.17 2.39
C SER A 192 -18.74 -21.04 2.61
N LEU A 193 -19.37 -19.97 2.11
CA LEU A 193 -20.83 -19.79 2.23
C LEU A 193 -21.59 -20.87 1.47
N PHE A 194 -21.12 -21.26 0.28
CA PHE A 194 -21.72 -22.32 -0.50
C PHE A 194 -21.61 -23.68 0.20
N SER A 195 -20.44 -24.00 0.77
CA SER A 195 -20.24 -25.26 1.50
C SER A 195 -21.09 -25.34 2.77
N MET A 196 -21.20 -24.26 3.54
CA MET A 196 -22.10 -24.18 4.69
C MET A 196 -23.56 -24.37 4.28
N SER A 197 -23.99 -23.70 3.21
CA SER A 197 -25.36 -23.83 2.68
C SER A 197 -25.65 -25.26 2.22
N TRP A 198 -24.68 -25.91 1.57
CA TRP A 198 -24.77 -27.30 1.13
C TRP A 198 -24.90 -28.29 2.29
N VAL A 199 -24.05 -28.15 3.32
CA VAL A 199 -24.11 -28.99 4.53
C VAL A 199 -25.46 -28.83 5.22
N LEU A 200 -25.92 -27.60 5.35
CA LEU A 200 -27.19 -27.30 6.01
C LEU A 200 -28.38 -27.88 5.23
N TYR A 201 -28.35 -27.80 3.89
CA TYR A 201 -29.32 -28.47 3.03
C TYR A 201 -29.31 -29.99 3.21
N MET A 202 -28.13 -30.62 3.31
CA MET A 202 -28.01 -32.07 3.54
C MET A 202 -28.56 -32.50 4.90
N VAL A 203 -28.30 -31.73 5.97
CA VAL A 203 -28.84 -32.00 7.31
C VAL A 203 -30.37 -31.91 7.31
N ILE A 204 -30.93 -30.87 6.68
CA ILE A 204 -32.39 -30.71 6.57
C ILE A 204 -33.00 -31.86 5.77
N LYS A 205 -32.40 -32.22 4.63
CA LYS A 205 -32.88 -33.32 3.78
C LYS A 205 -32.89 -34.64 4.56
N LYS A 206 -31.82 -34.96 5.30
CA LYS A 206 -31.78 -36.16 6.15
C LYS A 206 -32.85 -36.14 7.25
N GLY A 207 -32.96 -35.03 7.99
CA GLY A 207 -33.97 -34.91 9.04
C GLY A 207 -35.42 -34.98 8.54
N LEU A 208 -35.69 -34.51 7.31
CA LEU A 208 -36.99 -34.67 6.66
C LEU A 208 -37.28 -36.12 6.22
N ILE A 209 -36.25 -36.87 5.82
CA ILE A 209 -36.40 -38.26 5.37
C ILE A 209 -36.63 -39.19 6.56
N GLU A 210 -35.83 -39.09 7.62
CA GLU A 210 -35.99 -39.90 8.84
C GLU A 210 -37.28 -39.57 9.61
N GLY A 211 -37.73 -38.31 9.56
CA GLY A 211 -39.02 -37.92 10.12
C GLY A 211 -40.24 -38.41 9.33
N LYS A 212 -40.05 -38.87 8.07
CA LYS A 212 -41.13 -39.41 7.24
C LYS A 212 -41.31 -40.92 7.45
N THR A 213 -40.22 -41.65 7.63
CA THR A 213 -40.25 -43.11 7.84
C THR A 213 -40.88 -43.53 9.16
N ILE A 214 -40.78 -42.72 10.23
CA ILE A 214 -41.39 -43.05 11.54
C ILE A 214 -42.92 -42.89 11.52
N VAL A 215 -43.46 -42.00 10.68
CA VAL A 215 -44.90 -41.76 10.59
C VAL A 215 -45.59 -42.82 9.74
N ASP A 216 -44.93 -43.31 8.69
CA ASP A 216 -45.49 -44.36 7.81
C ASP A 216 -45.55 -45.74 8.51
N ASP A 217 -44.67 -46.00 9.50
CA ASP A 217 -44.68 -47.26 10.28
C ASP A 217 -45.76 -47.26 11.39
N GLU A 218 -46.22 -46.10 11.86
CA GLU A 218 -47.25 -45.97 12.90
C GLU A 218 -48.69 -46.05 12.34
N GLU A 219 -48.87 -45.89 11.01
CA GLU A 219 -50.19 -45.94 10.34
C GLU A 219 -50.59 -47.37 9.90
N ILE A 220 -49.72 -48.36 10.10
CA ILE A 220 -49.94 -49.77 9.70
C ILE A 220 -50.22 -50.70 10.90
N SER A 221 -50.18 -50.20 12.15
CA SER A 221 -50.51 -50.97 13.37
C SER A 221 -51.81 -50.50 14.03
#